data_AF-A0A838CZN0-F1
#
_entry.id   AF-A0A838CZN0-F1
#
_cell.length_a   1.000
_cell.length_b   1.000
_cell.length_c   1.000
_cell.angle_alpha   90.00
_cell.angle_beta   90.00
_cell.angle_gamma   90.00
#
_symmetry.space_group_name_H-M   'P 1'
#
loop_
_entity.id
_entity.type
_entity.pdbx_description
1 polymer ?
#
loop_
_entity_poly.entity_id
_entity_poly.type
_entity_poly.pdbx_seq_one_letter_code
_entity_poly.pdbx_strand_id
1 'polypeptide(L)'
;MARVNITVPDLLMEQARAAGLNVSRLAAAALAEELDRRTRIAELDAHLAALEAEHGPIPQAEIDAARAWADRTLPATSPGPDLERETRTG
;
A
#
# COMPACT_ATOMS: atom_id res chain seq x y z
N MET A 1 -30.80 0.83 -5.96
CA MET A 1 -29.67 -0.11 -5.75
C MET A 1 -29.82 -1.26 -6.72
N ALA A 2 -28.75 -1.66 -7.41
CA ALA A 2 -28.75 -2.85 -8.26
C ALA A 2 -28.60 -4.11 -7.37
N ARG A 3 -29.35 -5.18 -7.68
CA ARG A 3 -29.20 -6.47 -7.00
C ARG A 3 -28.09 -7.26 -7.68
N VAL A 4 -27.11 -7.69 -6.90
CA VAL A 4 -25.99 -8.53 -7.36
C VAL A 4 -26.01 -9.83 -6.57
N ASN A 5 -25.83 -10.96 -7.27
CA ASN A 5 -25.65 -12.26 -6.64
C ASN A 5 -24.16 -12.61 -6.67
N ILE A 6 -23.59 -12.89 -5.50
CA ILE A 6 -22.19 -13.30 -5.34
C ILE A 6 -22.14 -14.62 -4.56
N THR A 7 -21.11 -15.42 -4.81
CA THR A 7 -20.84 -16.62 -4.01
C THR A 7 -19.88 -16.25 -2.88
N VAL A 8 -20.25 -16.62 -1.66
CA VAL A 8 -19.45 -16.41 -0.46
C VAL A 8 -19.34 -17.78 0.24
N PRO A 9 -18.16 -18.16 0.76
CA PRO A 9 -18.01 -19.41 1.51
C PRO A 9 -19.06 -19.55 2.63
N ASP A 10 -19.71 -20.71 2.71
CA ASP A 10 -20.82 -20.95 3.64
C ASP A 10 -20.40 -20.72 5.10
N LEU A 11 -19.19 -21.17 5.47
CA LEU A 11 -18.64 -20.96 6.80
C LEU A 11 -18.57 -19.46 7.18
N LEU A 12 -18.25 -18.58 6.22
CA LEU A 12 -18.23 -17.13 6.46
C LEU A 12 -19.65 -16.57 6.61
N MET A 13 -20.61 -17.08 5.83
CA MET A 13 -22.01 -16.68 5.96
C MET A 13 -22.62 -17.14 7.28
N GLU A 14 -22.27 -18.33 7.77
CA GLU A 14 -22.66 -18.82 9.09
C GLU A 14 -22.10 -17.95 10.20
N GLN A 15 -20.80 -17.63 10.16
CA GLN A 15 -20.17 -16.72 11.12
C GLN A 15 -20.80 -15.32 11.10
N ALA A 16 -21.06 -14.77 9.92
CA ALA A 16 -21.69 -13.46 9.77
C ALA A 16 -23.12 -13.46 10.34
N ARG A 17 -23.89 -14.53 10.12
CA ARG A 17 -25.23 -14.70 10.70
C ARG A 17 -25.19 -14.83 12.21
N ALA A 18 -24.28 -15.64 12.75
CA ALA A 18 -24.09 -15.80 14.19
C ALA A 18 -23.71 -14.48 14.87
N ALA A 19 -22.94 -13.63 14.18
CA ALA A 19 -22.57 -12.29 14.63
C ALA A 19 -23.64 -11.21 14.33
N GLY A 20 -24.78 -11.56 13.73
CA GLY A 20 -25.86 -10.62 13.42
C GLY A 20 -25.50 -9.55 12.36
N LEU A 21 -24.52 -9.82 11.50
CA LEU A 21 -24.03 -8.86 10.53
C LEU A 21 -25.01 -8.68 9.34
N ASN A 22 -25.21 -7.43 8.94
CA ASN A 22 -25.91 -7.12 7.69
C ASN A 22 -24.91 -7.18 6.53
N VAL A 23 -24.84 -8.35 5.89
CA VAL A 23 -23.88 -8.64 4.81
C VAL A 23 -24.00 -7.67 3.65
N SER A 24 -25.21 -7.28 3.25
CA SER A 24 -25.43 -6.33 2.15
C SER A 24 -24.86 -4.95 2.47
N ARG A 25 -25.08 -4.46 3.70
CA ARG A 25 -24.50 -3.19 4.15
C ARG A 25 -22.98 -3.26 4.22
N LEU A 26 -22.45 -4.37 4.74
CA LEU A 26 -21.00 -4.58 4.84
C LEU A 26 -20.34 -4.64 3.45
N ALA A 27 -20.94 -5.37 2.52
CA ALA A 27 -20.45 -5.46 1.14
C ALA A 27 -20.47 -4.09 0.45
N ALA A 28 -21.55 -3.30 0.62
CA ALA A 28 -21.63 -1.96 0.07
C ALA A 28 -20.55 -1.02 0.65
N ALA A 29 -20.31 -1.08 1.96
CA ALA A 29 -19.27 -0.29 2.62
C ALA A 29 -17.86 -0.68 2.12
N ALA A 30 -17.57 -1.98 2.07
CA ALA A 30 -16.29 -2.49 1.59
C ALA A 30 -16.04 -2.12 0.11
N LEU A 31 -17.07 -2.17 -0.73
CA LEU A 31 -16.96 -1.72 -2.12
C LEU A 31 -16.68 -0.22 -2.21
N ALA A 32 -17.35 0.60 -1.41
CA ALA A 32 -17.11 2.05 -1.40
C ALA A 32 -15.68 2.39 -0.94
N GLU A 33 -15.20 1.71 0.10
CA GLU A 33 -13.83 1.89 0.61
C GLU A 33 -12.77 1.49 -0.42
N GLU A 34 -12.94 0.34 -1.08
CA GLU A 34 -11.99 -0.11 -2.10
C GLU A 34 -12.01 0.80 -3.34
N LEU A 35 -13.17 1.32 -3.73
CA LEU A 35 -13.27 2.30 -4.81
C LEU A 35 -12.57 3.60 -4.45
N ASP A 36 -12.79 4.14 -3.24
CA ASP A 36 -12.12 5.35 -2.76
C ASP A 36 -10.59 5.16 -2.71
N ARG A 37 -10.13 4.02 -2.19
CA ARG A 37 -8.70 3.67 -2.17
C ARG A 37 -8.09 3.66 -3.56
N ARG A 38 -8.77 3.06 -4.54
CA ARG A 38 -8.30 3.03 -5.94
C ARG A 38 -8.27 4.41 -6.57
N THR A 39 -9.28 5.23 -6.33
CA THR A 39 -9.32 6.62 -6.80
C THR A 39 -8.13 7.41 -6.27
N ARG A 40 -7.85 7.33 -4.96
CA ARG A 40 -6.70 8.02 -4.35
C ARG A 40 -5.36 7.60 -4.94
N ILE A 41 -5.19 6.30 -5.20
CA ILE A 41 -3.97 5.78 -5.83
C ILE A 41 -3.83 6.34 -7.25
N ALA A 42 -4.92 6.30 -8.04
CA ALA A 42 -4.89 6.84 -9.39
C ALA A 42 -4.62 8.35 -9.42
N GLU A 43 -5.16 9.12 -8.48
CA GLU A 43 -4.88 10.54 -8.32
C GLU A 43 -3.41 10.80 -7.94
N LEU A 44 -2.85 9.99 -7.04
CA LEU A 44 -1.43 10.08 -6.67
C LEU A 44 -0.52 9.74 -7.86
N ASP A 45 -0.81 8.66 -8.59
CA ASP A 45 -0.05 8.26 -9.77
C ASP A 45 -0.08 9.36 -10.84
N ALA A 46 -1.25 9.96 -11.09
CA ALA A 46 -1.39 11.08 -12.01
C ALA A 46 -0.61 12.31 -11.56
N HIS A 47 -0.61 12.60 -10.25
CA HIS A 47 0.16 13.71 -9.69
C HIS A 47 1.67 13.48 -9.82
N LEU A 48 2.16 12.27 -9.52
CA LEU A 48 3.57 11.93 -9.66
C LEU A 48 4.03 12.00 -11.13
N ALA A 49 3.20 11.52 -12.06
CA ALA A 49 3.48 11.63 -13.49
C ALA A 49 3.55 13.10 -13.96
N ALA A 50 2.68 13.97 -13.42
CA ALA A 50 2.72 15.40 -13.71
C ALA A 50 4.01 16.06 -13.19
N LEU A 51 4.43 15.72 -11.97
CA LEU A 51 5.70 16.21 -11.41
C LEU A 51 6.91 15.73 -12.21
N GLU A 52 6.92 14.47 -12.63
CA GLU A 52 7.99 13.93 -13.47
C GLU A 52 8.03 14.63 -14.84
N ALA A 53 6.88 14.95 -15.42
CA ALA A 53 6.81 15.70 -16.67
C ALA A 53 7.26 17.17 -16.52
N GLU A 54 6.97 17.80 -15.39
CA GLU A 54 7.34 19.20 -15.11
C GLU A 54 8.84 19.37 -14.85
N HIS A 55 9.43 18.47 -14.05
CA HIS A 55 10.81 18.60 -13.60
C HIS A 55 11.80 17.72 -14.35
N GLY A 56 11.32 16.70 -15.05
CA GLY A 56 12.18 15.72 -15.72
C GLY A 56 12.99 14.88 -14.71
N PRO A 57 13.95 14.08 -15.21
CA PRO A 57 14.83 13.30 -14.36
C PRO A 57 15.75 14.21 -13.53
N ILE A 58 15.98 13.84 -12.27
CA ILE A 58 16.91 14.55 -11.38
C ILE A 58 18.33 14.49 -11.97
N PRO A 59 19.02 15.63 -12.17
CA PRO A 59 20.38 15.65 -12.68
C PRO A 59 21.35 14.88 -11.77
N GLN A 60 22.31 14.15 -12.35
CA GLN A 60 23.27 13.34 -11.58
C GLN A 60 24.06 14.19 -10.55
N ALA A 61 24.40 15.43 -10.91
CA ALA A 61 25.10 16.34 -10.01
C ALA A 61 24.29 16.67 -8.73
N GLU A 62 22.97 16.77 -8.83
CA GLU A 62 22.09 17.01 -7.68
C GLU A 62 21.98 15.76 -6.80
N ILE A 63 21.93 14.56 -7.41
CA ILE A 63 21.99 13.28 -6.69
C ILE A 63 23.29 13.18 -5.89
N ASP A 64 24.42 13.52 -6.50
CA ASP A 64 25.74 13.46 -5.86
C ASP A 64 25.85 14.48 -4.71
N ALA A 65 25.32 15.69 -4.91
CA ALA A 65 25.27 16.72 -3.87
C ALA A 65 24.39 16.30 -2.69
N ALA A 66 23.23 15.70 -2.96
CA ALA A 66 22.30 15.20 -1.94
C ALA A 66 22.93 14.06 -1.12
N ARG A 67 23.63 13.12 -1.77
CA ARG A 67 24.39 12.05 -1.09
C ARG A 67 25.46 12.60 -0.19
N ALA A 68 26.29 13.51 -0.71
CA ALA A 68 27.35 14.14 0.08
C ALA A 68 26.79 14.92 1.29
N TRP A 69 25.62 15.54 1.17
CA TRP A 69 24.94 16.16 2.30
C TRP A 69 24.43 15.13 3.31
N ALA A 70 23.81 14.04 2.85
CA ALA A 70 23.29 12.97 3.70
C ALA A 70 24.41 12.31 4.52
N ASP A 71 25.55 12.01 3.89
CA ASP A 71 26.74 11.43 4.54
C ASP A 71 27.29 12.32 5.66
N ARG A 72 27.14 13.64 5.55
CA ARG A 72 27.58 14.60 6.58
C ARG A 72 26.56 14.80 7.71
N THR A 73 25.28 14.59 7.44
CA THR A 73 24.19 15.08 8.30
C THR A 73 23.45 13.96 9.02
N LEU A 74 23.34 12.80 8.39
CA LEU A 74 22.67 11.64 9.00
C LEU A 74 23.68 10.92 9.91
N PRO A 75 23.30 10.61 11.17
CA PRO A 75 24.13 9.74 12.00
C PRO A 75 24.31 8.40 11.30
N ALA A 76 25.50 7.80 11.42
CA ALA A 76 25.74 6.48 10.86
C ALA A 76 24.70 5.51 11.41
N THR A 77 23.74 5.11 10.57
CA THR A 77 22.82 4.02 10.88
C THR A 77 23.69 2.80 11.12
N SER A 78 23.77 2.33 12.38
CA SER A 78 24.28 1.00 12.67
C SER A 78 23.56 0.03 11.73
N PRO A 79 24.28 -0.89 11.05
CA PRO A 79 23.62 -1.96 10.33
C PRO A 79 22.66 -2.63 11.32
N GLY A 80 21.37 -2.63 10.98
CA GLY A 80 20.36 -3.34 11.75
C GLY A 80 20.81 -4.78 11.94
N PRO A 81 20.43 -5.44 13.05
CA PRO A 81 20.93 -6.78 13.36
C PRO A 81 20.73 -7.70 12.16
N ASP A 82 21.84 -8.31 11.71
CA ASP A 82 21.86 -9.42 10.78
C ASP A 82 20.71 -10.37 11.11
N LEU A 83 19.76 -10.50 10.19
CA LEU A 83 18.87 -11.67 10.15
C LEU A 83 19.68 -12.88 9.65
N GLU A 84 20.81 -13.16 10.30
CA GLU A 84 21.41 -14.47 10.33
C GLU A 84 20.84 -15.23 11.53
N ARG A 85 19.71 -15.92 11.31
CA ARG A 85 19.39 -17.17 12.02
C ARG A 85 18.24 -17.90 11.33
N GLU A 86 18.49 -19.18 11.07
CA GLU A 86 17.57 -20.23 10.57
C GLU A 86 17.19 -20.10 9.09
N THR A 87 17.81 -20.85 8.18
CA THR A 87 17.67 -22.30 8.12
C THR A 87 18.97 -23.01 7.73
N ARG A 88 19.64 -23.59 8.73
CA ARG A 88 20.55 -24.72 8.51
C ARG A 88 19.69 -25.96 8.30
N THR A 89 19.61 -26.38 7.05
CA THR A 89 19.33 -27.75 6.61
C THR A 89 20.34 -28.72 7.23
N GLY A 90 19.88 -29.88 7.70
CA GLY A 90 20.72 -31.05 8.00
C GLY A 90 20.48 -31.65 9.37
#